data_AF-A0A533HVW8-F1
#
_entry.id   AF-A0A533HVW8-F1
#
_cell.length_a   1.000
_cell.length_b   1.000
_cell.length_c   1.000
_cell.angle_alpha   90.00
_cell.angle_beta   90.00
_cell.angle_gamma   90.00
#
_symmetry.space_group_name_H-M   'P 1'
#
loop_
_entity.id
_entity.type
_entity.pdbx_description
1 polymer ?
#
loop_
_entity_poly.entity_id
_entity_poly.type
_entity_poly.pdbx_seq_one_letter_code
_entity_poly.pdbx_strand_id
1 'polypeptide(L)'
;MNKYYPLEKLFHMNFDIENEYSVTSLKINPFIKGVRKPEEYPLFIYNSAELVLILEKIYTNSAEIIAKQSVLPEAAQEKFFNLLLINELQSTNEIESIHSSKREISEALSKKDSDSPNLRRFAGMATLYSYLDKEVQILEPKDFRKIYDVLVGDEVSKEDVLDGEFFRKESVSVYAGNDIIHHGLATEDDINNGLADLIRFMNYDNLPKLYKIFIGHYYFEYIHPFYDGNGRVGRYLLAKSLTSVVDIFTAITLSYSINRNKNKYYKSFEKTSHPLNKGDMTLFVKENLELLVSGQEHILSFLTENIEKMFIARNYINDNIADDKLKNILFLLLQSHLFSAKDALISHEEVSNILEISKRTLNKYLEENEDKITVIKKNPKIYTLSEDFLAKIFE
;
A
#
# COMPACT_ATOMS: atom_id res chain seq x y z
N MET A 1 -9.94 7.38 -34.03
CA MET A 1 -8.47 7.56 -33.96
C MET A 1 -8.15 8.98 -34.41
N ASN A 2 -7.91 9.89 -33.47
CA ASN A 2 -7.55 11.26 -33.83
C ASN A 2 -6.12 11.28 -34.39
N LYS A 3 -6.00 11.83 -35.60
CA LYS A 3 -4.77 11.90 -36.39
C LYS A 3 -3.84 12.95 -35.77
N TYR A 4 -2.57 12.61 -35.54
CA TYR A 4 -1.57 13.56 -35.08
C TYR A 4 -1.30 14.62 -36.17
N TYR A 5 -1.31 15.89 -35.79
CA TYR A 5 -0.95 17.01 -36.66
C TYR A 5 0.27 17.75 -36.09
N PRO A 6 1.25 18.13 -36.93
CA PRO A 6 2.38 18.95 -36.52
C PRO A 6 1.95 20.33 -36.00
N LEU A 7 2.74 20.91 -35.07
CA LEU A 7 2.45 22.20 -34.40
C LEU A 7 2.18 23.36 -35.37
N GLU A 8 2.89 23.41 -36.50
CA GLU A 8 2.68 24.42 -37.55
C GLU A 8 1.26 24.37 -38.13
N LYS A 9 0.67 23.17 -38.23
CA LYS A 9 -0.72 22.99 -38.66
C LYS A 9 -1.71 23.37 -37.56
N LEU A 10 -1.39 23.10 -36.31
CA LEU A 10 -2.25 23.39 -35.15
C LEU A 10 -2.35 24.90 -34.89
N PHE A 11 -1.27 25.65 -35.12
CA PHE A 11 -1.23 27.11 -34.96
C PHE A 11 -2.23 27.86 -35.85
N HIS A 12 -2.51 27.36 -37.05
CA HIS A 12 -3.48 27.95 -37.98
C HIS A 12 -4.93 27.49 -37.78
N MET A 13 -5.18 26.58 -36.83
CA MET A 13 -6.50 25.98 -36.61
C MET A 13 -7.31 26.64 -35.49
N ASN A 14 -6.86 27.78 -34.91
CA ASN A 14 -7.48 28.37 -33.72
C ASN A 14 -7.72 27.28 -32.65
N PHE A 15 -6.64 26.62 -32.25
CA PHE A 15 -6.71 25.47 -31.35
C PHE A 15 -7.30 25.89 -30.01
N ASP A 16 -8.53 25.44 -29.75
CA ASP A 16 -9.29 25.77 -28.56
C ASP A 16 -8.62 25.16 -27.32
N ILE A 17 -8.47 25.94 -26.25
CA ILE A 17 -7.83 25.54 -24.98
C ILE A 17 -8.64 24.44 -24.27
N GLU A 18 -9.88 24.18 -24.70
CA GLU A 18 -10.67 23.01 -24.30
C GLU A 18 -10.03 21.66 -24.67
N ASN A 19 -9.03 21.62 -25.58
CA ASN A 19 -8.27 20.40 -25.90
C ASN A 19 -7.13 20.06 -24.92
N GLU A 20 -6.85 20.90 -23.92
CA GLU A 20 -5.75 20.66 -22.97
C GLU A 20 -6.16 19.87 -21.72
N TYR A 21 -7.46 19.78 -21.44
CA TYR A 21 -8.01 19.10 -20.28
C TYR A 21 -8.70 17.79 -20.67
N SER A 22 -8.41 16.72 -19.94
CA SER A 22 -9.16 15.48 -20.03
C SER A 22 -10.27 15.48 -18.99
N VAL A 23 -11.50 15.78 -19.43
CA VAL A 23 -12.71 15.76 -18.61
C VAL A 23 -13.16 14.31 -18.44
N THR A 24 -13.49 13.94 -17.20
CA THR A 24 -13.91 12.57 -16.85
C THR A 24 -15.44 12.44 -16.84
N SER A 25 -15.94 11.20 -16.79
CA SER A 25 -17.36 10.94 -16.57
C SER A 25 -17.84 11.29 -15.16
N LEU A 26 -16.93 11.52 -14.22
CA LEU A 26 -17.22 11.75 -12.81
C LEU A 26 -17.50 13.23 -12.54
N LYS A 27 -18.38 13.46 -11.56
CA LYS A 27 -18.75 14.80 -11.12
C LYS A 27 -18.86 14.87 -9.61
N ILE A 28 -18.58 16.05 -9.07
CA ILE A 28 -18.70 16.33 -7.64
C ILE A 28 -19.48 17.61 -7.38
N ASN A 29 -20.24 17.61 -6.30
CA ASN A 29 -20.55 18.80 -5.54
C ASN A 29 -19.38 19.14 -4.61
N PRO A 30 -18.76 20.33 -4.73
CA PRO A 30 -17.65 20.72 -3.88
C PRO A 30 -18.12 21.09 -2.48
N PHE A 31 -17.18 21.27 -1.55
CA PHE A 31 -17.44 21.61 -0.16
C PHE A 31 -16.51 22.70 0.33
N ILE A 32 -16.99 23.51 1.26
CA ILE A 32 -16.16 24.46 2.00
C ILE A 32 -16.59 24.46 3.46
N LYS A 33 -15.63 24.28 4.38
CA LYS A 33 -15.89 24.23 5.84
C LYS A 33 -17.02 23.26 6.22
N GLY A 34 -16.99 22.03 5.68
CA GLY A 34 -18.03 21.02 5.91
C GLY A 34 -19.38 21.31 5.23
N VAL A 35 -19.52 22.32 4.37
CA VAL A 35 -20.80 22.58 3.70
C VAL A 35 -20.72 22.21 2.23
N ARG A 36 -21.52 21.21 1.83
CA ARG A 36 -21.71 20.81 0.42
C ARG A 36 -22.39 21.94 -0.35
N LYS A 37 -21.87 22.25 -1.52
CA LYS A 37 -22.39 23.27 -2.42
C LYS A 37 -23.31 22.66 -3.47
N PRO A 38 -24.41 23.33 -3.85
CA PRO A 38 -25.36 22.77 -4.82
C PRO A 38 -24.79 22.69 -6.24
N GLU A 39 -23.77 23.48 -6.57
CA GLU A 39 -23.10 23.43 -7.86
C GLU A 39 -22.44 22.07 -8.09
N GLU A 40 -22.50 21.59 -9.31
CA GLU A 40 -21.88 20.34 -9.75
C GLU A 40 -20.77 20.66 -10.75
N TYR A 41 -19.59 20.08 -10.55
CA TYR A 41 -18.45 20.23 -11.44
C TYR A 41 -17.99 18.86 -11.95
N PRO A 42 -17.73 18.71 -13.26
CA PRO A 42 -17.04 17.52 -13.75
C PRO A 42 -15.60 17.51 -13.24
N LEU A 43 -15.10 16.32 -12.89
CA LEU A 43 -13.69 16.16 -12.59
C LEU A 43 -12.90 16.16 -13.90
N PHE A 44 -11.79 16.89 -13.93
CA PHE A 44 -10.91 16.96 -15.10
C PHE A 44 -9.44 17.00 -14.68
N ILE A 45 -8.55 16.71 -15.63
CA ILE A 45 -7.10 16.80 -15.41
C ILE A 45 -6.41 17.50 -16.59
N TYR A 46 -5.49 18.40 -16.28
CA TYR A 46 -4.57 19.00 -17.25
C TYR A 46 -3.34 18.10 -17.41
N ASN A 47 -3.12 17.58 -18.62
CA ASN A 47 -1.99 16.68 -18.88
C ASN A 47 -0.70 17.48 -19.12
N SER A 48 0.03 17.80 -18.06
CA SER A 48 1.27 18.56 -18.13
C SER A 48 2.49 17.67 -18.43
N ALA A 49 3.54 18.27 -19.02
CA ALA A 49 4.83 17.60 -19.19
C ALA A 49 5.42 17.09 -17.86
N GLU A 50 5.18 17.81 -16.76
CA GLU A 50 5.60 17.39 -15.43
C GLU A 50 4.94 16.08 -15.00
N LEU A 51 3.63 15.93 -15.20
CA LEU A 51 2.94 14.68 -14.90
C LEU A 51 3.46 13.50 -15.74
N VAL A 52 3.83 13.75 -16.99
CA VAL A 52 4.44 12.73 -17.87
C VAL A 52 5.79 12.28 -17.33
N LEU A 53 6.65 13.21 -16.89
CA LEU A 53 7.94 12.89 -16.29
C LEU A 53 7.79 12.10 -14.98
N ILE A 54 6.79 12.43 -14.15
CA ILE A 54 6.50 11.66 -12.93
C ILE A 54 6.05 10.24 -13.28
N LEU A 55 5.17 10.07 -14.29
CA LEU A 55 4.77 8.74 -14.75
C LEU A 55 5.97 7.92 -15.26
N GLU A 56 6.82 8.50 -16.09
CA GLU A 56 8.05 7.86 -16.59
C GLU A 56 8.96 7.40 -15.44
N LYS A 57 9.13 8.27 -14.43
CA LYS A 57 9.89 7.96 -13.23
C LYS A 57 9.30 6.79 -12.46
N ILE A 58 7.97 6.73 -12.30
CA ILE A 58 7.29 5.63 -11.61
C ILE A 58 7.55 4.29 -12.30
N TYR A 59 7.41 4.24 -13.62
CA TYR A 59 7.66 3.00 -14.37
C TYR A 59 9.13 2.59 -14.35
N THR A 60 10.04 3.55 -14.46
CA THR A 60 11.49 3.31 -14.38
C THR A 60 11.88 2.76 -13.01
N ASN A 61 11.41 3.39 -11.94
CA ASN A 61 11.64 2.94 -10.57
C ASN A 61 11.03 1.54 -10.35
N SER A 62 9.83 1.27 -10.86
CA SER A 62 9.18 -0.05 -10.75
C SER A 62 10.04 -1.15 -11.39
N ALA A 63 10.58 -0.90 -12.59
CA ALA A 63 11.49 -1.82 -13.25
C ALA A 63 12.79 -2.05 -12.44
N GLU A 64 13.35 -0.99 -11.84
CA GLU A 64 14.55 -1.09 -11.00
C GLU A 64 14.28 -1.87 -9.70
N ILE A 65 13.12 -1.67 -9.08
CA ILE A 65 12.69 -2.42 -7.89
C ILE A 65 12.61 -3.91 -8.20
N ILE A 66 11.95 -4.29 -9.31
CA ILE A 66 11.89 -5.69 -9.76
C ILE A 66 13.30 -6.23 -9.98
N ALA A 67 14.16 -5.49 -10.68
CA ALA A 67 15.52 -5.92 -10.98
C ALA A 67 16.33 -6.19 -9.69
N LYS A 68 16.29 -5.27 -8.72
CA LYS A 68 16.99 -5.44 -7.43
C LYS A 68 16.41 -6.58 -6.61
N GLN A 69 15.07 -6.71 -6.57
CA GLN A 69 14.41 -7.79 -5.85
C GLN A 69 14.78 -9.18 -6.42
N SER A 70 14.93 -9.29 -7.75
CA SER A 70 15.28 -10.55 -8.41
C SER A 70 16.68 -11.09 -8.07
N VAL A 71 17.59 -10.23 -7.57
CA VAL A 71 18.94 -10.62 -7.13
C VAL A 71 18.93 -11.23 -5.72
N LEU A 72 17.89 -10.97 -4.94
CA LEU A 72 17.77 -11.49 -3.58
C LEU A 72 17.52 -13.01 -3.60
N PRO A 73 18.09 -13.78 -2.65
CA PRO A 73 17.67 -15.16 -2.44
C PRO A 73 16.20 -15.23 -1.99
N GLU A 74 15.54 -16.37 -2.21
CA GLU A 74 14.10 -16.57 -1.97
C GLU A 74 13.66 -16.17 -0.55
N ALA A 75 14.41 -16.59 0.49
CA ALA A 75 14.08 -16.22 1.86
C ALA A 75 14.16 -14.69 2.09
N ALA A 76 15.14 -14.00 1.52
CA ALA A 76 15.23 -12.54 1.59
C ALA A 76 14.08 -11.85 0.82
N GLN A 77 13.67 -12.40 -0.34
CA GLN A 77 12.53 -11.90 -1.10
C GLN A 77 11.24 -11.97 -0.27
N GLU A 78 10.98 -13.12 0.36
CA GLU A 78 9.80 -13.32 1.21
C GLU A 78 9.82 -12.38 2.42
N LYS A 79 10.95 -12.26 3.11
CA LYS A 79 11.09 -11.36 4.26
C LYS A 79 10.91 -9.90 3.87
N PHE A 80 11.48 -9.47 2.74
CA PHE A 80 11.30 -8.13 2.21
C PHE A 80 9.83 -7.83 1.88
N PHE A 81 9.14 -8.75 1.20
CA PHE A 81 7.72 -8.61 0.92
C PHE A 81 6.89 -8.46 2.21
N ASN A 82 7.14 -9.33 3.19
CA ASN A 82 6.45 -9.28 4.49
C ASN A 82 6.75 -7.99 5.25
N LEU A 83 7.99 -7.47 5.18
CA LEU A 83 8.34 -6.18 5.78
C LEU A 83 7.52 -5.03 5.20
N LEU A 84 7.43 -4.94 3.86
CA LEU A 84 6.62 -3.90 3.21
C LEU A 84 5.15 -4.05 3.58
N LEU A 85 4.63 -5.28 3.53
CA LEU A 85 3.24 -5.55 3.88
C LEU A 85 2.91 -5.16 5.33
N ILE A 86 3.78 -5.48 6.28
CA ILE A 86 3.61 -5.05 7.69
C ILE A 86 3.59 -3.53 7.80
N ASN A 87 4.51 -2.83 7.12
CA ASN A 87 4.57 -1.37 7.14
C ASN A 87 3.32 -0.74 6.51
N GLU A 88 2.81 -1.30 5.42
CA GLU A 88 1.59 -0.87 4.74
C GLU A 88 0.38 -0.97 5.65
N LEU A 89 0.16 -2.16 6.22
CA LEU A 89 -0.95 -2.47 7.13
C LEU A 89 -0.89 -1.63 8.41
N GLN A 90 0.31 -1.40 8.94
CA GLN A 90 0.47 -0.52 10.09
C GLN A 90 0.11 0.92 9.73
N SER A 91 0.61 1.39 8.60
CA SER A 91 0.45 2.78 8.17
C SER A 91 -1.00 3.11 7.83
N THR A 92 -1.72 2.21 7.18
CA THR A 92 -3.15 2.41 6.89
C THR A 92 -3.98 2.48 8.17
N ASN A 93 -3.65 1.73 9.22
CA ASN A 93 -4.32 1.84 10.52
C ASN A 93 -3.97 3.16 11.21
N GLU A 94 -2.69 3.53 11.25
CA GLU A 94 -2.24 4.78 11.88
C GLU A 94 -2.80 6.03 11.21
N ILE A 95 -3.09 5.99 9.90
CA ILE A 95 -3.78 7.07 9.19
C ILE A 95 -5.19 7.31 9.76
N GLU A 96 -5.89 6.25 10.16
CA GLU A 96 -7.21 6.30 10.83
C GLU A 96 -7.10 6.45 12.36
N SER A 97 -5.92 6.76 12.89
CA SER A 97 -5.65 6.81 14.34
C SER A 97 -5.91 5.48 15.08
N ILE A 98 -5.88 4.36 14.35
CA ILE A 98 -5.98 3.01 14.91
C ILE A 98 -4.57 2.52 15.25
N HIS A 99 -4.31 2.29 16.54
CA HIS A 99 -3.02 1.73 16.97
C HIS A 99 -2.92 0.25 16.61
N SER A 100 -1.86 -0.11 15.89
CA SER A 100 -1.49 -1.49 15.58
C SER A 100 0.03 -1.63 15.64
N SER A 101 0.51 -2.63 16.38
CA SER A 101 1.94 -2.92 16.44
C SER A 101 2.38 -3.81 15.28
N LYS A 102 3.64 -3.69 14.84
CA LYS A 102 4.22 -4.59 13.81
C LYS A 102 4.09 -6.05 14.19
N ARG A 103 4.19 -6.35 15.49
CA ARG A 103 4.02 -7.69 16.04
C ARG A 103 2.60 -8.22 15.84
N GLU A 104 1.56 -7.45 16.16
CA GLU A 104 0.16 -7.85 15.97
C GLU A 104 -0.13 -8.14 14.49
N ILE A 105 0.33 -7.28 13.59
CA ILE A 105 0.16 -7.45 12.15
C ILE A 105 0.91 -8.69 11.65
N SER A 106 2.17 -8.88 12.09
CA SER A 106 2.95 -10.06 11.72
C SER A 106 2.30 -11.35 12.21
N GLU A 107 1.71 -11.35 13.41
CA GLU A 107 0.98 -12.49 13.97
C GLU A 107 -0.30 -12.78 13.14
N ALA A 108 -1.03 -11.74 12.71
CA ALA A 108 -2.20 -11.88 11.84
C ALA A 108 -1.86 -12.42 10.45
N LEU A 109 -0.72 -12.01 9.86
CA LEU A 109 -0.25 -12.52 8.56
C LEU A 109 0.17 -13.99 8.60
N SER A 110 0.71 -14.45 9.73
CA SER A 110 1.27 -15.80 9.87
C SER A 110 0.25 -16.85 10.34
N LYS A 111 -0.88 -16.45 10.92
CA LYS A 111 -1.92 -17.36 11.44
C LYS A 111 -3.28 -17.11 10.80
N LYS A 112 -3.43 -17.54 9.55
CA LYS A 112 -4.67 -17.39 8.75
C LYS A 112 -5.92 -18.06 9.39
N ASP A 113 -5.75 -19.03 10.29
CA ASP A 113 -6.84 -19.84 10.86
C ASP A 113 -6.91 -19.82 12.42
N SER A 114 -6.52 -18.73 13.08
CA SER A 114 -6.55 -18.65 14.55
C SER A 114 -7.83 -18.01 15.10
N ASP A 115 -8.58 -18.75 15.93
CA ASP A 115 -9.80 -18.29 16.63
C ASP A 115 -9.58 -17.24 17.74
N SER A 116 -8.37 -16.71 17.92
CA SER A 116 -8.10 -15.76 19.00
C SER A 116 -8.67 -14.36 18.67
N PRO A 117 -9.44 -13.72 19.57
CA PRO A 117 -10.04 -12.40 19.34
C PRO A 117 -9.03 -11.30 18.95
N ASN A 118 -7.82 -11.33 19.54
CA ASN A 118 -6.76 -10.37 19.21
C ASN A 118 -6.12 -10.63 17.84
N LEU A 119 -6.17 -11.88 17.35
CA LEU A 119 -5.69 -12.25 16.01
C LEU A 119 -6.75 -12.01 14.92
N ARG A 120 -8.04 -11.94 15.28
CA ARG A 120 -9.12 -11.53 14.36
C ARG A 120 -9.00 -10.07 13.96
N ARG A 121 -8.57 -9.21 14.89
CA ARG A 121 -8.27 -7.81 14.62
C ARG A 121 -7.12 -7.74 13.60
N PHE A 122 -7.36 -7.13 12.44
CA PHE A 122 -6.49 -7.09 11.25
C PHE A 122 -6.39 -8.38 10.42
N ALA A 123 -7.06 -9.49 10.78
CA ALA A 123 -7.07 -10.70 9.95
C ALA A 123 -7.68 -10.46 8.58
N GLY A 124 -8.74 -9.64 8.52
CA GLY A 124 -9.39 -9.22 7.27
C GLY A 124 -8.43 -8.53 6.31
N MET A 125 -7.65 -7.58 6.84
CA MET A 125 -6.61 -6.87 6.11
C MET A 125 -5.49 -7.82 5.65
N ALA A 126 -4.95 -8.64 6.56
CA ALA A 126 -3.95 -9.64 6.24
C ALA A 126 -4.42 -10.58 5.12
N THR A 127 -5.68 -11.01 5.19
CA THR A 127 -6.31 -11.89 4.19
C THR A 127 -6.35 -11.21 2.83
N LEU A 128 -6.98 -10.04 2.73
CA LEU A 128 -7.16 -9.34 1.46
C LEU A 128 -5.83 -8.91 0.83
N TYR A 129 -4.87 -8.46 1.65
CA TYR A 129 -3.56 -8.08 1.13
C TYR A 129 -2.75 -9.30 0.64
N SER A 130 -2.93 -10.47 1.26
CA SER A 130 -2.30 -11.71 0.79
C SER A 130 -2.82 -12.21 -0.56
N TYR A 131 -3.93 -11.65 -1.05
CA TYR A 131 -4.53 -11.93 -2.36
C TYR A 131 -4.45 -10.74 -3.32
N LEU A 132 -3.56 -9.77 -3.08
CA LEU A 132 -3.40 -8.60 -3.97
C LEU A 132 -2.95 -8.95 -5.39
N ASP A 133 -2.33 -10.10 -5.58
CA ASP A 133 -1.94 -10.65 -6.88
C ASP A 133 -3.12 -11.32 -7.63
N LYS A 134 -4.18 -11.73 -6.92
CA LYS A 134 -5.35 -12.40 -7.50
C LYS A 134 -6.33 -11.43 -8.11
N GLU A 135 -6.85 -11.68 -9.29
CA GLU A 135 -7.82 -10.79 -9.93
C GLU A 135 -9.08 -10.61 -9.04
N VAL A 136 -9.46 -9.36 -8.78
CA VAL A 136 -10.69 -9.02 -8.06
C VAL A 136 -11.51 -8.16 -9.02
N GLN A 137 -12.69 -8.65 -9.40
CA GLN A 137 -13.59 -7.92 -10.28
C GLN A 137 -14.64 -7.21 -9.44
N ILE A 138 -14.73 -5.90 -9.62
CA ILE A 138 -15.80 -5.06 -9.06
C ILE A 138 -16.74 -4.74 -10.23
N LEU A 139 -17.87 -5.42 -10.26
CA LEU A 139 -18.83 -5.34 -11.37
C LEU A 139 -20.05 -4.50 -10.99
N GLU A 140 -20.39 -4.47 -9.71
CA GLU A 140 -21.57 -3.79 -9.18
C GLU A 140 -21.29 -3.19 -7.79
N PRO A 141 -22.06 -2.16 -7.36
CA PRO A 141 -21.86 -1.51 -6.07
C PRO A 141 -21.72 -2.49 -4.88
N LYS A 142 -22.55 -3.54 -4.81
CA LYS A 142 -22.50 -4.50 -3.69
C LYS A 142 -21.17 -5.26 -3.56
N ASP A 143 -20.30 -5.27 -4.58
CA ASP A 143 -18.96 -5.86 -4.47
C ASP A 143 -18.05 -5.06 -3.52
N PHE A 144 -18.24 -3.75 -3.40
CA PHE A 144 -17.55 -2.92 -2.41
C PHE A 144 -17.91 -3.34 -0.98
N ARG A 145 -19.16 -3.75 -0.75
CA ARG A 145 -19.62 -4.26 0.55
C ARG A 145 -18.94 -5.58 0.91
N LYS A 146 -18.75 -6.49 -0.04
CA LYS A 146 -18.01 -7.75 0.20
C LYS A 146 -16.57 -7.48 0.65
N ILE A 147 -15.91 -6.50 0.03
CA ILE A 147 -14.55 -6.08 0.41
C ILE A 147 -14.57 -5.50 1.83
N TYR A 148 -15.52 -4.63 2.13
CA TYR A 148 -15.69 -4.04 3.45
C TYR A 148 -15.90 -5.09 4.55
N ASP A 149 -16.81 -6.05 4.34
CA ASP A 149 -17.13 -7.08 5.33
C ASP A 149 -15.89 -7.93 5.67
N VAL A 150 -15.08 -8.27 4.66
CA VAL A 150 -13.83 -9.00 4.89
C VAL A 150 -12.79 -8.11 5.56
N LEU A 151 -12.63 -6.85 5.10
CA LEU A 151 -11.53 -6.00 5.52
C LEU A 151 -11.67 -5.54 6.97
N VAL A 152 -12.86 -5.07 7.35
CA VAL A 152 -13.11 -4.39 8.62
C VAL A 152 -14.31 -4.94 9.39
N GLY A 153 -15.13 -5.83 8.80
CA GLY A 153 -16.40 -6.26 9.39
C GLY A 153 -16.30 -6.81 10.82
N ASP A 154 -15.22 -7.52 11.15
CA ASP A 154 -14.95 -8.04 12.50
C ASP A 154 -14.57 -6.94 13.54
N GLU A 155 -14.27 -5.72 13.08
CA GLU A 155 -13.83 -4.57 13.89
C GLU A 155 -14.90 -3.48 14.04
N VAL A 156 -16.00 -3.57 13.29
CA VAL A 156 -17.06 -2.56 13.26
C VAL A 156 -17.81 -2.52 14.60
N SER A 157 -17.99 -1.31 15.13
CA SER A 157 -18.75 -1.09 16.37
C SER A 157 -20.23 -1.41 16.17
N LYS A 158 -21.01 -1.56 17.26
CA LYS A 158 -22.46 -1.80 17.12
C LYS A 158 -23.19 -0.60 16.53
N GLU A 159 -22.64 0.58 16.75
CA GLU A 159 -23.14 1.87 16.32
C GLU A 159 -22.88 2.12 14.83
N ASP A 160 -21.84 1.50 14.26
CA ASP A 160 -21.43 1.64 12.86
C ASP A 160 -21.95 0.50 11.96
N VAL A 161 -22.85 -0.34 12.47
CA VAL A 161 -23.48 -1.39 11.68
C VAL A 161 -24.35 -0.76 10.59
N LEU A 162 -24.11 -1.19 9.35
CA LEU A 162 -24.82 -0.70 8.17
C LEU A 162 -26.31 -1.02 8.26
N ASP A 163 -27.14 -0.02 8.00
CA ASP A 163 -28.60 -0.03 8.18
C ASP A 163 -29.39 0.02 6.86
N GLY A 164 -28.69 0.15 5.74
CA GLY A 164 -29.20 -0.02 4.37
C GLY A 164 -29.19 -1.46 3.88
N GLU A 165 -29.51 -1.67 2.60
CA GLU A 165 -29.40 -2.97 1.94
C GLU A 165 -27.93 -3.43 1.87
N PHE A 166 -27.02 -2.52 1.47
CA PHE A 166 -25.59 -2.77 1.38
C PHE A 166 -24.75 -1.70 2.07
N PHE A 167 -25.25 -0.46 2.18
CA PHE A 167 -24.49 0.71 2.65
C PHE A 167 -25.20 1.45 3.79
N ARG A 168 -24.62 2.55 4.26
CA ARG A 168 -25.28 3.42 5.24
C ARG A 168 -26.47 4.15 4.61
N LYS A 169 -27.53 4.36 5.37
CA LYS A 169 -28.70 5.16 4.94
C LYS A 169 -28.52 6.65 5.11
N GLU A 170 -27.87 7.07 6.19
CA GLU A 170 -27.76 8.48 6.57
C GLU A 170 -26.36 9.04 6.31
N SER A 171 -26.28 10.35 6.11
CA SER A 171 -25.04 11.09 5.86
C SER A 171 -24.09 11.04 7.05
N VAL A 172 -22.80 10.90 6.77
CA VAL A 172 -21.72 10.98 7.78
C VAL A 172 -20.77 12.13 7.47
N SER A 173 -20.22 12.71 8.52
CA SER A 173 -19.14 13.70 8.44
C SER A 173 -17.81 12.99 8.52
N VAL A 174 -16.86 13.42 7.70
CA VAL A 174 -15.49 12.91 7.70
C VAL A 174 -14.57 13.94 8.32
N TYR A 175 -13.71 13.47 9.22
CA TYR A 175 -12.89 14.32 10.05
C TYR A 175 -11.40 14.15 9.72
N ALA A 176 -10.67 15.25 9.69
CA ALA A 176 -9.22 15.25 9.82
C ALA A 176 -8.86 15.92 11.15
N GLY A 177 -8.62 15.12 12.19
CA GLY A 177 -8.52 15.63 13.56
C GLY A 177 -9.87 16.18 14.02
N ASN A 178 -9.94 17.48 14.32
CA ASN A 178 -11.17 18.14 14.77
C ASN A 178 -11.97 18.81 13.64
N ASP A 179 -11.42 18.90 12.43
CA ASP A 179 -12.05 19.62 11.32
C ASP A 179 -12.86 18.67 10.44
N ILE A 180 -14.09 19.05 10.09
CA ILE A 180 -14.89 18.35 9.09
C ILE A 180 -14.33 18.68 7.71
N ILE A 181 -13.75 17.68 7.06
CA ILE A 181 -13.13 17.83 5.73
C ILE A 181 -14.14 17.58 4.60
N HIS A 182 -15.10 16.67 4.77
CA HIS A 182 -16.21 16.45 3.83
C HIS A 182 -17.39 15.73 4.48
N HIS A 183 -18.52 15.69 3.78
CA HIS A 183 -19.62 14.77 4.09
C HIS A 183 -19.77 13.79 2.94
N GLY A 184 -19.99 12.52 3.25
CA GLY A 184 -20.30 11.53 2.23
C GLY A 184 -21.60 11.84 1.46
N LEU A 185 -21.94 11.02 0.48
CA LEU A 185 -23.24 11.13 -0.20
C LEU A 185 -24.39 10.87 0.78
N ALA A 186 -25.52 11.55 0.57
CA ALA A 186 -26.54 11.70 1.61
C ALA A 186 -27.32 10.42 1.87
N THR A 187 -27.66 9.67 0.81
CA THR A 187 -28.52 8.49 0.88
C THR A 187 -27.82 7.25 0.30
N GLU A 188 -28.35 6.07 0.64
CA GLU A 188 -27.90 4.80 0.05
C GLU A 188 -28.09 4.77 -1.48
N ASP A 189 -29.14 5.39 -2.02
CA ASP A 189 -29.35 5.49 -3.47
C ASP A 189 -28.26 6.34 -4.14
N ASP A 190 -27.89 7.47 -3.52
CA ASP A 190 -26.78 8.30 -4.01
C ASP A 190 -25.46 7.52 -3.97
N ILE A 191 -25.23 6.74 -2.91
CA ILE A 191 -24.04 5.89 -2.79
C ILE A 191 -24.01 4.84 -3.90
N ASN A 192 -25.11 4.13 -4.14
CA ASN A 192 -25.21 3.13 -5.20
C ASN A 192 -24.93 3.74 -6.59
N ASN A 193 -25.52 4.91 -6.88
CA ASN A 193 -25.30 5.62 -8.13
C ASN A 193 -23.84 6.07 -8.27
N GLY A 194 -23.25 6.67 -7.21
CA GLY A 194 -21.86 7.09 -7.21
C GLY A 194 -20.88 5.92 -7.40
N LEU A 195 -21.11 4.77 -6.77
CA LEU A 195 -20.29 3.57 -6.96
C LEU A 195 -20.46 2.98 -8.37
N ALA A 196 -21.66 3.03 -8.95
CA ALA A 196 -21.86 2.62 -10.34
C ALA A 196 -21.12 3.53 -11.32
N ASP A 197 -21.09 4.84 -11.06
CA ASP A 197 -20.32 5.80 -11.86
C ASP A 197 -18.81 5.61 -11.68
N LEU A 198 -18.34 5.29 -10.46
CA LEU A 198 -16.96 4.91 -10.20
C LEU A 198 -16.55 3.68 -11.01
N ILE A 199 -17.38 2.62 -11.01
CA ILE A 199 -17.13 1.40 -11.79
C ILE A 199 -17.06 1.74 -13.28
N ARG A 200 -18.01 2.54 -13.79
CA ARG A 200 -18.04 2.98 -15.19
C ARG A 200 -16.78 3.76 -15.56
N PHE A 201 -16.40 4.73 -14.73
CA PHE A 201 -15.19 5.53 -14.89
C PHE A 201 -13.95 4.63 -14.98
N MET A 202 -13.77 3.74 -14.01
CA MET A 202 -12.60 2.84 -13.94
C MET A 202 -12.48 1.93 -15.17
N ASN A 203 -13.60 1.56 -15.80
CA ASN A 203 -13.62 0.70 -16.99
C ASN A 203 -13.52 1.46 -18.32
N TYR A 204 -14.17 2.61 -18.47
CA TYR A 204 -14.41 3.21 -19.80
C TYR A 204 -13.69 4.52 -20.06
N ASP A 205 -13.32 5.30 -19.04
CA ASP A 205 -12.64 6.57 -19.26
C ASP A 205 -11.22 6.37 -19.83
N ASN A 206 -10.90 7.11 -20.89
CA ASN A 206 -9.64 7.00 -21.61
C ASN A 206 -8.59 7.96 -21.03
N LEU A 207 -8.03 7.57 -19.88
CA LEU A 207 -6.94 8.26 -19.18
C LEU A 207 -5.79 7.30 -18.91
N PRO A 208 -4.56 7.80 -18.72
CA PRO A 208 -3.47 7.00 -18.14
C PRO A 208 -3.93 6.28 -16.87
N LYS A 209 -3.61 4.98 -16.76
CA LYS A 209 -4.16 4.12 -15.69
C LYS A 209 -3.89 4.67 -14.28
N LEU A 210 -2.68 5.18 -14.02
CA LEU A 210 -2.34 5.77 -12.71
C LEU A 210 -3.21 7.00 -12.39
N TYR A 211 -3.59 7.80 -13.39
CA TYR A 211 -4.51 8.93 -13.16
C TYR A 211 -5.90 8.42 -12.78
N LYS A 212 -6.41 7.40 -13.49
CA LYS A 212 -7.70 6.76 -13.15
C LYS A 212 -7.70 6.23 -11.73
N ILE A 213 -6.61 5.56 -11.33
CA ILE A 213 -6.48 4.98 -9.99
C ILE A 213 -6.57 6.06 -8.91
N PHE A 214 -5.84 7.18 -9.04
CA PHE A 214 -5.89 8.26 -8.05
C PHE A 214 -7.20 9.04 -8.08
N ILE A 215 -7.76 9.32 -9.25
CA ILE A 215 -9.08 9.97 -9.36
C ILE A 215 -10.16 9.06 -8.77
N GLY A 216 -10.13 7.76 -9.05
CA GLY A 216 -11.06 6.78 -8.51
C GLY A 216 -10.94 6.65 -6.99
N HIS A 217 -9.72 6.70 -6.45
CA HIS A 217 -9.49 6.75 -5.01
C HIS A 217 -10.11 8.00 -4.36
N TYR A 218 -9.88 9.19 -4.94
CA TYR A 218 -10.54 10.42 -4.49
C TYR A 218 -12.06 10.27 -4.51
N TYR A 219 -12.61 9.73 -5.59
CA TYR A 219 -14.05 9.61 -5.78
C TYR A 219 -14.69 8.60 -4.83
N PHE A 220 -14.00 7.50 -4.51
CA PHE A 220 -14.46 6.56 -3.48
C PHE A 220 -14.56 7.23 -2.10
N GLU A 221 -13.52 7.98 -1.71
CA GLU A 221 -13.52 8.73 -0.44
C GLU A 221 -14.60 9.82 -0.42
N TYR A 222 -14.89 10.43 -1.57
CA TYR A 222 -15.97 11.41 -1.77
C TYR A 222 -17.36 10.79 -1.56
N ILE A 223 -17.59 9.57 -2.08
CA ILE A 223 -18.84 8.82 -1.88
C ILE A 223 -19.02 8.48 -0.39
N HIS A 224 -17.95 7.96 0.21
CA HIS A 224 -17.87 7.57 1.63
C HIS A 224 -19.00 6.59 2.02
N PRO A 225 -19.06 5.37 1.45
CA PRO A 225 -20.22 4.49 1.50
C PRO A 225 -20.54 3.83 2.87
N PHE A 226 -19.62 3.88 3.84
CA PHE A 226 -19.76 3.19 5.13
C PHE A 226 -19.77 4.18 6.31
N TYR A 227 -20.22 3.75 7.49
CA TYR A 227 -20.15 4.56 8.73
C TYR A 227 -18.71 4.68 9.25
N ASP A 228 -17.95 3.58 9.23
CA ASP A 228 -16.51 3.52 9.55
C ASP A 228 -15.76 2.72 8.49
N GLY A 229 -14.42 2.81 8.45
CA GLY A 229 -13.56 1.93 7.64
C GLY A 229 -13.35 2.37 6.20
N ASN A 230 -13.97 3.48 5.76
CA ASN A 230 -13.85 4.00 4.39
C ASN A 230 -12.39 4.19 3.97
N GLY A 231 -11.58 4.89 4.77
CA GLY A 231 -10.17 5.12 4.41
C GLY A 231 -9.36 3.83 4.25
N ARG A 232 -9.65 2.80 5.07
CA ARG A 232 -9.00 1.48 4.96
C ARG A 232 -9.43 0.75 3.69
N VAL A 233 -10.72 0.75 3.37
CA VAL A 233 -11.24 0.16 2.12
C VAL A 233 -10.70 0.91 0.90
N GLY A 234 -10.71 2.25 0.94
CA GLY A 234 -10.19 3.09 -0.14
C GLY A 234 -8.71 2.85 -0.42
N ARG A 235 -7.88 2.72 0.62
CA ARG A 235 -6.46 2.38 0.47
C ARG A 235 -6.21 0.94 0.02
N TYR A 236 -7.03 -0.02 0.45
CA TYR A 236 -6.98 -1.37 -0.11
C TYR A 236 -7.31 -1.38 -1.61
N LEU A 237 -8.39 -0.71 -2.03
CA LEU A 237 -8.79 -0.59 -3.44
C LEU A 237 -7.72 0.12 -4.27
N LEU A 238 -7.08 1.14 -3.69
CA LEU A 238 -5.95 1.85 -4.28
C LEU A 238 -4.76 0.91 -4.50
N ALA A 239 -4.28 0.23 -3.45
CA ALA A 239 -3.20 -0.75 -3.55
C ALA A 239 -3.55 -1.85 -4.56
N LYS A 240 -4.79 -2.36 -4.52
CA LYS A 240 -5.28 -3.39 -5.44
C LYS A 240 -5.29 -2.93 -6.90
N SER A 241 -5.67 -1.69 -7.15
CA SER A 241 -5.70 -1.16 -8.52
C SER A 241 -4.28 -0.89 -9.03
N LEU A 242 -3.36 -0.46 -8.15
CA LEU A 242 -1.95 -0.25 -8.49
C LEU A 242 -1.26 -1.53 -8.96
N THR A 243 -1.57 -2.71 -8.38
CA THR A 243 -0.95 -3.98 -8.83
C THR A 243 -1.26 -4.36 -10.28
N SER A 244 -2.27 -3.73 -10.90
CA SER A 244 -2.56 -3.90 -12.33
C SER A 244 -1.71 -3.06 -13.28
N VAL A 245 -0.84 -2.19 -12.73
CA VAL A 245 -0.09 -1.16 -13.47
C VAL A 245 1.39 -1.12 -13.10
N VAL A 246 1.69 -1.31 -11.82
CA VAL A 246 3.04 -1.30 -11.25
C VAL A 246 3.30 -2.59 -10.47
N ASP A 247 4.56 -2.85 -10.16
CA ASP A 247 4.93 -3.99 -9.33
C ASP A 247 4.26 -3.98 -7.95
N ILE A 248 4.11 -5.17 -7.37
CA ILE A 248 3.43 -5.34 -6.09
C ILE A 248 4.10 -4.58 -4.94
N PHE A 249 5.43 -4.44 -4.94
CA PHE A 249 6.18 -3.74 -3.89
C PHE A 249 5.87 -2.24 -3.91
N THR A 250 5.80 -1.64 -5.11
CA THR A 250 5.33 -0.27 -5.31
C THR A 250 3.88 -0.10 -4.83
N ALA A 251 3.00 -1.07 -5.11
CA ALA A 251 1.59 -0.99 -4.72
C ALA A 251 1.40 -1.02 -3.19
N ILE A 252 2.18 -1.84 -2.47
CA ILE A 252 2.08 -2.02 -1.00
C ILE A 252 3.03 -1.10 -0.21
N THR A 253 3.51 0.02 -0.77
CA THR A 253 4.27 1.02 0.01
C THR A 253 3.56 2.37 0.11
N LEU A 254 2.40 2.51 -0.54
CA LEU A 254 1.79 3.82 -0.67
C LEU A 254 1.21 4.33 0.65
N SER A 255 0.55 3.49 1.46
CA SER A 255 0.06 3.94 2.77
C SER A 255 1.22 4.31 3.68
N TYR A 256 2.36 3.62 3.59
CA TYR A 256 3.58 4.02 4.30
C TYR A 256 4.06 5.43 3.91
N SER A 257 4.10 5.75 2.62
CA SER A 257 4.44 7.10 2.14
C SER A 257 3.41 8.16 2.56
N ILE A 258 2.12 7.83 2.49
CA ILE A 258 1.02 8.70 2.94
C ILE A 258 1.14 8.99 4.43
N ASN A 259 1.38 7.98 5.26
CA ASN A 259 1.45 8.10 6.71
C ASN A 259 2.59 9.03 7.16
N ARG A 260 3.73 9.03 6.45
CA ARG A 260 4.83 9.99 6.69
C ARG A 260 4.54 11.40 6.18
N ASN A 261 3.54 11.56 5.31
CA ASN A 261 3.18 12.81 4.67
C ASN A 261 1.68 13.13 4.80
N LYS A 262 1.04 12.76 5.93
CA LYS A 262 -0.43 12.87 6.13
C LYS A 262 -0.97 14.24 5.77
N ASN A 263 -0.26 15.29 6.19
CA ASN A 263 -0.65 16.66 5.92
C ASN A 263 -0.71 16.98 4.42
N LYS A 264 0.24 16.47 3.62
CA LYS A 264 0.22 16.63 2.16
C LYS A 264 -0.98 15.90 1.57
N TYR A 265 -1.17 14.64 1.98
CA TYR A 265 -2.29 13.81 1.54
C TYR A 265 -3.65 14.45 1.83
N TYR A 266 -3.97 14.80 3.08
CA TYR A 266 -5.25 15.41 3.43
C TYR A 266 -5.47 16.80 2.82
N LYS A 267 -4.41 17.62 2.70
CA LYS A 267 -4.52 18.91 2.00
C LYS A 267 -4.85 18.73 0.51
N SER A 268 -4.39 17.66 -0.12
CA SER A 268 -4.75 17.37 -1.51
C SER A 268 -6.26 17.17 -1.67
N PHE A 269 -6.91 16.45 -0.74
CA PHE A 269 -8.37 16.29 -0.71
C PHE A 269 -9.08 17.62 -0.47
N GLU A 270 -8.64 18.38 0.52
CA GLU A 270 -9.24 19.67 0.88
C GLU A 270 -9.22 20.65 -0.31
N LYS A 271 -8.05 20.81 -0.97
CA LYS A 271 -7.91 21.68 -2.14
C LYS A 271 -8.83 21.25 -3.27
N THR A 272 -8.88 19.95 -3.54
CA THR A 272 -9.67 19.39 -4.65
C THR A 272 -11.17 19.61 -4.45
N SER A 273 -11.62 19.43 -3.21
CA SER A 273 -13.01 19.61 -2.81
C SER A 273 -13.45 21.07 -2.74
N HIS A 274 -12.53 22.04 -2.81
CA HIS A 274 -12.87 23.46 -2.66
C HIS A 274 -13.68 24.00 -3.87
N PRO A 275 -14.73 24.83 -3.70
CA PRO A 275 -15.54 25.30 -4.83
C PRO A 275 -14.76 26.09 -5.89
N LEU A 276 -13.72 26.82 -5.49
CA LEU A 276 -12.84 27.53 -6.42
C LEU A 276 -11.94 26.61 -7.26
N ASN A 277 -11.77 25.35 -6.86
CA ASN A 277 -11.03 24.35 -7.62
C ASN A 277 -11.80 23.84 -8.84
N LYS A 278 -13.15 23.95 -8.82
CA LYS A 278 -14.03 23.62 -9.95
C LYS A 278 -13.84 22.20 -10.55
N GLY A 279 -13.38 21.23 -9.75
CA GLY A 279 -13.15 19.86 -10.18
C GLY A 279 -11.78 19.57 -10.81
N ASP A 280 -10.81 20.48 -10.71
CA ASP A 280 -9.44 20.24 -11.17
C ASP A 280 -8.73 19.18 -10.30
N MET A 281 -8.43 18.03 -10.90
CA MET A 281 -7.73 16.90 -10.26
C MET A 281 -6.22 16.95 -10.45
N THR A 282 -5.69 17.91 -11.20
CA THR A 282 -4.27 17.94 -11.63
C THR A 282 -3.33 17.93 -10.42
N LEU A 283 -3.59 18.80 -9.45
CA LEU A 283 -2.76 18.88 -8.25
C LEU A 283 -2.91 17.63 -7.36
N PHE A 284 -4.13 17.10 -7.22
CA PHE A 284 -4.38 15.87 -6.46
C PHE A 284 -3.59 14.69 -7.03
N VAL A 285 -3.70 14.47 -8.33
CA VAL A 285 -3.02 13.38 -9.04
C VAL A 285 -1.51 13.58 -8.97
N LYS A 286 -1.01 14.80 -9.19
CA LYS A 286 0.41 15.11 -9.04
C LYS A 286 0.92 14.78 -7.64
N GLU A 287 0.30 15.33 -6.60
CA GLU A 287 0.76 15.16 -5.21
C GLU A 287 0.76 13.68 -4.79
N ASN A 288 -0.22 12.88 -5.24
CA ASN A 288 -0.29 11.45 -4.95
C ASN A 288 0.68 10.59 -5.79
N LEU A 289 0.94 10.97 -7.04
CA LEU A 289 2.01 10.35 -7.84
C LEU A 289 3.39 10.59 -7.22
N GLU A 290 3.64 11.79 -6.69
CA GLU A 290 4.87 12.11 -5.96
C GLU A 290 5.01 11.30 -4.66
N LEU A 291 3.90 11.03 -3.95
CA LEU A 291 3.91 10.13 -2.79
C LEU A 291 4.28 8.70 -3.19
N LEU A 292 3.81 8.23 -4.35
CA LEU A 292 4.18 6.94 -4.90
C LEU A 292 5.67 6.88 -5.25
N VAL A 293 6.19 7.91 -5.95
CA VAL A 293 7.64 8.04 -6.25
C VAL A 293 8.47 8.03 -4.97
N SER A 294 8.08 8.79 -3.96
CA SER A 294 8.78 8.81 -2.66
C SER A 294 8.81 7.43 -2.00
N GLY A 295 7.74 6.64 -2.12
CA GLY A 295 7.71 5.26 -1.65
C GLY A 295 8.70 4.36 -2.40
N GLN A 296 8.73 4.48 -3.73
CA GLN A 296 9.68 3.74 -4.56
C GLN A 296 11.14 4.10 -4.26
N GLU A 297 11.45 5.38 -4.05
CA GLU A 297 12.81 5.82 -3.72
C GLU A 297 13.25 5.29 -2.35
N HIS A 298 12.34 5.20 -1.38
CA HIS A 298 12.61 4.54 -0.10
C HIS A 298 12.90 3.04 -0.28
N ILE A 299 12.12 2.34 -1.12
CA ILE A 299 12.38 0.92 -1.44
C ILE A 299 13.75 0.77 -2.11
N LEU A 300 14.05 1.57 -3.13
CA LEU A 300 15.29 1.48 -3.90
C LEU A 300 16.52 1.73 -3.03
N SER A 301 16.44 2.73 -2.14
CA SER A 301 17.49 3.01 -1.16
C SER A 301 17.69 1.83 -0.21
N PHE A 302 16.60 1.32 0.38
CA PHE A 302 16.62 0.17 1.28
C PHE A 302 17.21 -1.08 0.62
N LEU A 303 16.77 -1.41 -0.60
CA LEU A 303 17.28 -2.57 -1.34
C LEU A 303 18.75 -2.41 -1.67
N THR A 304 19.18 -1.23 -2.12
CA THR A 304 20.58 -0.98 -2.47
C THR A 304 21.50 -1.18 -1.27
N GLU A 305 21.17 -0.58 -0.13
CA GLU A 305 21.97 -0.70 1.10
C GLU A 305 22.02 -2.15 1.60
N ASN A 306 20.87 -2.85 1.66
CA ASN A 306 20.82 -4.20 2.23
C ASN A 306 21.37 -5.27 1.29
N ILE A 307 21.29 -5.08 -0.03
CA ILE A 307 21.95 -5.96 -1.00
C ILE A 307 23.47 -5.88 -0.83
N GLU A 308 24.03 -4.68 -0.72
CA GLU A 308 25.47 -4.48 -0.50
C GLU A 308 25.92 -5.14 0.80
N LYS A 309 25.22 -4.89 1.91
CA LYS A 309 25.48 -5.54 3.21
C LYS A 309 25.40 -7.07 3.11
N MET A 310 24.42 -7.60 2.40
CA MET A 310 24.26 -9.04 2.22
C MET A 310 25.45 -9.65 1.46
N PHE A 311 25.97 -8.98 0.43
CA PHE A 311 27.14 -9.46 -0.31
C PHE A 311 28.42 -9.44 0.53
N ILE A 312 28.68 -8.35 1.25
CA ILE A 312 29.82 -8.23 2.18
C ILE A 312 29.80 -9.37 3.20
N ALA A 313 28.65 -9.54 3.84
CA ALA A 313 28.46 -10.57 4.86
C ALA A 313 28.56 -11.99 4.31
N ARG A 314 28.06 -12.24 3.09
CA ARG A 314 28.21 -13.55 2.43
C ARG A 314 29.68 -13.90 2.19
N ASN A 315 30.48 -12.94 1.72
CA ASN A 315 31.90 -13.15 1.50
C ASN A 315 32.62 -13.41 2.82
N TYR A 316 32.36 -12.58 3.83
CA TYR A 316 32.93 -12.77 5.17
C TYR A 316 32.62 -14.16 5.74
N ILE A 317 31.35 -14.60 5.68
CA ILE A 317 30.94 -15.92 6.16
C ILE A 317 31.66 -17.04 5.39
N ASN A 318 31.79 -16.92 4.07
CA ASN A 318 32.46 -17.92 3.25
C ASN A 318 33.95 -18.04 3.56
N ASP A 319 34.62 -16.92 3.84
CA ASP A 319 36.06 -16.86 4.09
C ASP A 319 36.44 -17.28 5.52
N ASN A 320 35.57 -17.04 6.50
CA ASN A 320 35.87 -17.21 7.92
C ASN A 320 35.22 -18.42 8.59
N ILE A 321 34.20 -19.03 7.97
CA ILE A 321 33.50 -20.20 8.52
C ILE A 321 33.87 -21.42 7.69
N ALA A 322 34.29 -22.51 8.33
CA ALA A 322 34.67 -23.73 7.61
C ALA A 322 33.47 -24.67 7.37
N ASP A 323 32.55 -24.80 8.33
CA ASP A 323 31.39 -25.69 8.25
C ASP A 323 30.31 -25.11 7.31
N ASP A 324 30.05 -25.78 6.19
CA ASP A 324 29.08 -25.33 5.18
C ASP A 324 27.63 -25.29 5.70
N LYS A 325 27.25 -26.17 6.64
CA LYS A 325 25.91 -26.09 7.26
C LYS A 325 25.80 -24.85 8.13
N LEU A 326 26.85 -24.54 8.90
CA LEU A 326 26.88 -23.31 9.69
C LEU A 326 26.86 -22.07 8.80
N LYS A 327 27.57 -22.05 7.66
CA LYS A 327 27.48 -20.96 6.67
C LYS A 327 26.03 -20.73 6.23
N ASN A 328 25.33 -21.79 5.86
CA ASN A 328 23.95 -21.71 5.39
C ASN A 328 23.00 -21.21 6.48
N ILE A 329 23.17 -21.66 7.73
CA ILE A 329 22.41 -21.16 8.89
C ILE A 329 22.67 -19.67 9.09
N LEU A 330 23.94 -19.26 9.20
CA LEU A 330 24.31 -17.85 9.43
C LEU A 330 23.83 -16.94 8.30
N PHE A 331 23.97 -17.37 7.04
CA PHE A 331 23.53 -16.60 5.88
C PHE A 331 22.00 -16.47 5.82
N LEU A 332 21.24 -17.50 6.23
CA LEU A 332 19.78 -17.40 6.31
C LEU A 332 19.33 -16.47 7.45
N LEU A 333 19.99 -16.53 8.62
CA LEU A 333 19.73 -15.61 9.73
C LEU A 333 20.08 -14.16 9.35
N LEU A 334 21.16 -13.95 8.61
CA LEU A 334 21.54 -12.64 8.06
C LEU A 334 20.46 -12.09 7.12
N GLN A 335 19.97 -12.91 6.18
CA GLN A 335 18.90 -12.49 5.27
C GLN A 335 17.66 -12.04 6.05
N SER A 336 17.28 -12.78 7.09
CA SER A 336 16.18 -12.37 7.95
C SER A 336 16.50 -11.06 8.69
N HIS A 337 17.71 -10.92 9.23
CA HIS A 337 18.13 -9.71 9.93
C HIS A 337 18.04 -8.45 9.05
N LEU A 338 18.50 -8.53 7.80
CA LEU A 338 18.55 -7.39 6.87
C LEU A 338 17.17 -7.03 6.28
N PHE A 339 16.33 -8.03 6.02
CA PHE A 339 15.10 -7.84 5.22
C PHE A 339 13.79 -8.01 6.02
N SER A 340 13.83 -8.23 7.34
CA SER A 340 12.63 -8.38 8.17
C SER A 340 12.44 -7.24 9.16
N ALA A 341 11.21 -7.04 9.64
CA ALA A 341 11.00 -6.26 10.85
C ALA A 341 11.59 -7.00 12.06
N LYS A 342 12.06 -6.28 13.09
CA LYS A 342 12.66 -6.86 14.30
C LYS A 342 11.78 -7.93 14.96
N ASP A 343 10.46 -7.73 14.92
CA ASP A 343 9.47 -8.65 15.53
C ASP A 343 8.97 -9.74 14.57
N ALA A 344 9.45 -9.76 13.32
CA ALA A 344 9.04 -10.69 12.26
C ALA A 344 10.23 -11.49 11.68
N LEU A 345 11.26 -11.69 12.51
CA LEU A 345 12.43 -12.49 12.15
C LEU A 345 12.06 -13.96 11.96
N ILE A 346 12.94 -14.67 11.23
CA ILE A 346 12.78 -16.07 10.90
C ILE A 346 12.73 -16.96 12.14
N SER A 347 11.72 -17.81 12.22
CA SER A 347 11.54 -18.75 13.31
C SER A 347 12.44 -19.96 13.16
N HIS A 348 12.66 -20.65 14.28
CA HIS A 348 13.35 -21.95 14.29
C HIS A 348 12.72 -22.97 13.33
N GLU A 349 11.40 -22.94 13.17
CA GLU A 349 10.68 -23.85 12.28
C GLU A 349 10.96 -23.53 10.82
N GLU A 350 10.90 -22.26 10.44
CA GLU A 350 11.23 -21.81 9.09
C GLU A 350 12.69 -22.14 8.72
N VAL A 351 13.66 -21.88 9.61
CA VAL A 351 15.07 -22.24 9.35
C VAL A 351 15.24 -23.74 9.13
N SER A 352 14.60 -24.56 9.97
CA SER A 352 14.64 -26.02 9.87
C SER A 352 14.06 -26.52 8.55
N ASN A 353 12.96 -25.92 8.10
CA ASN A 353 12.28 -26.28 6.86
C ASN A 353 13.07 -25.83 5.63
N ILE A 354 13.53 -24.58 5.58
CA ILE A 354 14.24 -24.00 4.44
C ILE A 354 15.59 -24.69 4.21
N LEU A 355 16.30 -25.05 5.29
CA LEU A 355 17.60 -25.72 5.19
C LEU A 355 17.50 -27.25 5.20
N GLU A 356 16.28 -27.81 5.28
CA GLU A 356 16.01 -29.25 5.35
C GLU A 356 16.82 -29.98 6.43
N ILE A 357 17.05 -29.33 7.58
CA ILE A 357 17.77 -29.90 8.73
C ILE A 357 16.82 -30.21 9.87
N SER A 358 17.09 -31.26 10.63
CA SER A 358 16.24 -31.60 11.79
C SER A 358 16.29 -30.50 12.85
N LYS A 359 15.16 -30.25 13.55
CA LYS A 359 15.11 -29.30 14.67
C LYS A 359 16.18 -29.58 15.73
N ARG A 360 16.54 -30.84 15.96
CA ARG A 360 17.62 -31.25 16.86
C ARG A 360 19.00 -30.79 16.36
N THR A 361 19.26 -30.99 15.07
CA THR A 361 20.51 -30.54 14.43
C THR A 361 20.64 -29.03 14.49
N LEU A 362 19.56 -28.31 14.20
CA LEU A 362 19.55 -26.85 14.29
C LEU A 362 19.85 -26.37 15.72
N ASN A 363 19.18 -26.91 16.74
CA ASN A 363 19.48 -26.54 18.15
C ASN A 363 20.95 -26.78 18.50
N LYS A 364 21.55 -27.90 18.06
CA LYS A 364 22.98 -28.17 18.28
C LYS A 364 23.87 -27.04 17.71
N TYR A 365 23.64 -26.63 16.46
CA TYR A 365 24.42 -25.55 15.86
C TYR A 365 24.22 -24.21 16.57
N LEU A 366 23.00 -23.93 17.04
CA LEU A 366 22.66 -22.70 17.74
C LEU A 366 23.32 -22.64 19.13
N GLU A 367 23.36 -23.75 19.86
CA GLU A 367 24.02 -23.87 21.17
C GLU A 367 25.56 -23.87 21.06
N GLU A 368 26.12 -24.45 20.00
CA GLU A 368 27.58 -24.50 19.79
C GLU A 368 28.17 -23.17 19.25
N ASN A 369 27.33 -22.21 18.85
CA ASN A 369 27.75 -20.95 18.21
C ASN A 369 27.10 -19.71 18.84
N GLU A 370 26.95 -19.69 20.17
CA GLU A 370 26.40 -18.55 20.93
C GLU A 370 27.21 -17.25 20.78
N ASP A 371 28.47 -17.33 20.33
CA ASP A 371 29.30 -16.17 20.02
C ASP A 371 28.85 -15.45 18.73
N LYS A 372 28.15 -16.15 17.83
CA LYS A 372 27.69 -15.63 16.53
C LYS A 372 26.18 -15.45 16.45
N ILE A 373 25.42 -16.12 17.30
CA ILE A 373 23.97 -16.23 17.21
C ILE A 373 23.34 -15.88 18.56
N THR A 374 22.32 -15.02 18.53
CA THR A 374 21.58 -14.61 19.72
C THR A 374 20.11 -15.01 19.63
N VAL A 375 19.56 -15.46 20.75
CA VAL A 375 18.13 -15.77 20.91
C VAL A 375 17.37 -14.50 21.29
N ILE A 376 16.40 -14.10 20.46
CA ILE A 376 15.55 -12.92 20.73
C ILE A 376 14.30 -13.33 21.52
N LYS A 377 13.73 -14.49 21.18
CA LYS A 377 12.50 -15.00 21.81
C LYS A 377 12.63 -16.50 22.02
N LYS A 378 12.08 -17.01 23.13
CA LYS A 378 12.12 -18.44 23.45
C LYS A 378 10.87 -19.21 23.05
N ASN A 379 9.70 -18.55 22.92
CA ASN A 379 8.42 -19.19 22.58
C ASN A 379 7.57 -18.31 21.64
N PRO A 380 7.49 -18.60 20.33
CA PRO A 380 8.34 -19.53 19.60
C PRO A 380 9.82 -19.08 19.64
N LYS A 381 10.75 -20.01 19.43
CA LYS A 381 12.19 -19.68 19.40
C LYS A 381 12.51 -18.88 18.12
N ILE A 382 13.08 -17.69 18.29
CA ILE A 382 13.49 -16.76 17.22
C ILE A 382 14.94 -16.37 17.43
N TYR A 383 15.71 -16.35 16.34
CA TYR A 383 17.16 -16.15 16.35
C TYR A 383 17.57 -15.04 15.38
N THR A 384 18.70 -14.40 15.69
CA THR A 384 19.41 -13.46 14.82
C THR A 384 20.91 -13.66 14.98
N LEU A 385 21.70 -13.04 14.11
CA LEU A 385 23.13 -12.87 14.35
C LEU A 385 23.39 -11.94 15.55
N SER A 386 24.43 -12.23 16.32
CA SER A 386 24.86 -11.39 17.44
C SER A 386 25.44 -10.06 16.94
N GLU A 387 25.29 -8.99 17.73
CA GLU A 387 25.83 -7.66 17.38
C GLU A 387 27.35 -7.70 17.21
N ASP A 388 28.07 -8.46 18.07
CA ASP A 388 29.52 -8.64 17.96
C ASP A 388 29.94 -9.32 16.66
N PHE A 389 29.13 -10.25 16.16
CA PHE A 389 29.40 -10.92 14.89
C PHE A 389 29.07 -10.03 13.70
N LEU A 390 27.98 -9.26 13.77
CA LEU A 390 27.65 -8.25 12.77
C LEU A 390 28.72 -7.15 12.70
N ALA A 391 29.25 -6.70 13.83
CA ALA A 391 30.35 -5.74 13.87
C ALA A 391 31.58 -6.26 13.12
N LYS A 392 32.00 -7.50 13.36
CA LYS A 392 33.13 -8.13 12.64
C LYS A 392 32.90 -8.25 11.13
N ILE A 393 31.64 -8.36 10.70
CA ILE A 393 31.29 -8.47 9.28
C ILE A 393 31.41 -7.10 8.57
N PHE A 394 31.08 -6.01 9.27
CA PHE A 394 30.94 -4.67 8.69
C PHE A 394 32.02 -3.66 9.15
N GLU A 395 33.01 -4.12 9.91
CA GLU A 395 34.31 -3.45 10.10
C GLU A 395 35.08 -3.37 8.77
#